data_AF-A0A9Q0V5R1-F1
#
_entry.id   AF-A0A9Q0V5R1-F1
#
_cell.length_a   1.000
_cell.length_b   1.000
_cell.length_c   1.000
_cell.angle_alpha   90.00
_cell.angle_beta   90.00
_cell.angle_gamma   90.00
#
_symmetry.space_group_name_H-M   'P 1'
#
loop_
_entity.id
_entity.type
_entity.pdbx_description
1 polymer ?
#
loop_
_entity_poly.entity_id
_entity_poly.type
_entity_poly.pdbx_seq_one_letter_code
_entity_poly.pdbx_strand_id
1 'polypeptide(L)'
;MVLQNTAIMGAENHPMHLHSFNFHVLAQGFGNYDPLKDPIKFNLVNPQLRNTIGVPVGGWAVIRFIANNPGVWIMHCHLDVHLPWGLATAFVVENGPTEDSTLPPPPADLPRC
;
A
#
# COMPACT_ATOMS: atom_id res chain seq x y z
N MET A 1 -6.13 -4.42 2.93
CA MET A 1 -6.44 -3.07 2.46
C MET A 1 -7.05 -3.15 1.07
N VAL A 2 -8.07 -2.34 0.81
CA VAL A 2 -8.72 -2.20 -0.51
C VAL A 2 -8.34 -0.83 -1.06
N LEU A 3 -7.80 -0.80 -2.28
CA LEU A 3 -7.48 0.42 -3.02
C LEU A 3 -8.54 0.61 -4.10
N GLN A 4 -9.29 1.70 -4.05
CA GLN A 4 -10.37 2.00 -4.99
C GLN A 4 -9.98 3.21 -5.84
N ASN A 5 -9.91 3.01 -7.16
CA ASN A 5 -9.79 4.10 -8.12
C ASN A 5 -11.15 4.81 -8.25
N THR A 6 -11.12 6.13 -8.40
CA THR A 6 -12.34 6.93 -8.64
C THR A 6 -12.34 7.49 -10.05
N ALA A 7 -13.49 7.95 -10.53
CA ALA A 7 -13.58 8.62 -11.83
C ALA A 7 -13.43 10.16 -11.75
N ILE A 8 -12.98 10.69 -10.61
CA ILE A 8 -12.79 12.14 -10.43
C ILE A 8 -11.66 12.58 -11.36
N MET A 9 -11.95 13.54 -12.25
CA MET A 9 -11.04 14.03 -13.30
C MET A 9 -10.60 12.99 -14.34
N GLY A 10 -11.25 11.82 -14.37
CA GLY A 10 -10.94 10.72 -15.29
C GLY A 10 -10.52 9.46 -14.54
N ALA A 11 -10.88 8.30 -15.10
CA ALA A 11 -10.39 7.02 -14.59
C ALA A 11 -8.97 6.79 -15.11
N GLU A 12 -8.04 6.43 -14.22
CA GLU A 12 -6.62 6.21 -14.54
C GLU A 12 -6.06 5.01 -13.77
N ASN A 13 -5.01 4.38 -14.27
CA ASN A 13 -4.27 3.38 -13.50
C ASN A 13 -3.34 4.10 -12.51
N HIS A 14 -3.36 3.70 -11.24
CA HIS A 14 -2.43 4.23 -10.24
C HIS A 14 -1.52 3.12 -9.70
N PRO A 15 -0.20 3.16 -9.98
CA PRO A 15 0.77 2.23 -9.40
C PRO A 15 1.00 2.59 -7.93
N MET A 16 0.30 1.92 -7.02
CA MET A 16 0.42 2.15 -5.59
C MET A 16 1.58 1.35 -5.02
N HIS A 17 2.56 2.06 -4.46
CA HIS A 17 3.77 1.52 -3.85
C HIS A 17 3.74 1.67 -2.33
N LEU A 18 4.22 0.67 -1.60
CA LEU A 18 4.38 0.72 -0.14
C LEU A 18 5.86 0.48 0.22
N HIS A 19 6.45 1.42 0.96
CA HIS A 19 7.83 1.31 1.41
C HIS A 19 7.98 0.21 2.46
N SER A 20 9.14 -0.45 2.48
CA SER A 20 9.56 -1.48 3.45
C SER A 20 8.73 -2.75 3.57
N PHE A 21 7.59 -2.85 2.89
CA PHE A 21 6.77 -4.05 2.85
C PHE A 21 6.60 -4.55 1.43
N ASN A 22 6.73 -5.86 1.26
CA ASN A 22 6.00 -6.54 0.20
C ASN A 22 4.60 -6.92 0.72
N PHE A 23 3.64 -6.98 -0.19
CA PHE A 23 2.26 -7.36 0.05
C PHE A 23 1.80 -8.41 -0.94
N HIS A 24 0.88 -9.25 -0.50
CA HIS A 24 0.16 -10.18 -1.35
C HIS A 24 -0.98 -9.45 -2.07
N VAL A 25 -1.04 -9.57 -3.39
CA VAL A 25 -2.17 -9.12 -4.20
C VAL A 25 -3.22 -10.21 -4.21
N LEU A 26 -4.33 -9.99 -3.50
CA LEU A 26 -5.38 -11.00 -3.34
C LEU A 26 -6.35 -10.99 -4.52
N ALA A 27 -6.73 -9.82 -5.02
CA ALA A 27 -7.64 -9.69 -6.15
C ALA A 27 -7.55 -8.30 -6.78
N GLN A 28 -8.00 -8.18 -8.02
CA GLN A 28 -8.25 -6.93 -8.73
C GLN A 28 -9.61 -7.04 -9.44
N GLY A 29 -10.24 -5.90 -9.66
CA GLY A 29 -11.50 -5.82 -10.40
C GLY A 29 -11.73 -4.43 -10.99
N PHE A 30 -12.77 -4.31 -11.80
CA PHE A 30 -13.24 -3.04 -12.34
C PHE A 30 -14.52 -2.58 -11.62
N GLY A 31 -14.82 -1.29 -11.70
CA GLY A 31 -15.95 -0.68 -11.00
C GLY A 31 -15.67 -0.49 -9.51
N ASN A 32 -16.75 -0.48 -8.73
CA ASN A 32 -16.69 -0.30 -7.28
C ASN A 32 -16.52 -1.65 -6.58
N TYR A 33 -15.58 -1.73 -5.64
CA TYR A 33 -15.43 -2.90 -4.77
C TYR A 33 -16.70 -3.14 -3.94
N ASP A 34 -17.24 -4.36 -3.99
CA ASP A 34 -18.35 -4.82 -3.18
C ASP A 34 -17.82 -5.68 -2.01
N PRO A 35 -17.82 -5.17 -0.76
CA PRO A 35 -17.27 -5.90 0.38
C PRO A 35 -18.04 -7.17 0.75
N LEU A 36 -19.27 -7.36 0.24
CA LEU A 36 -20.07 -8.55 0.49
C LEU A 36 -19.86 -9.64 -0.58
N LYS A 37 -19.49 -9.25 -1.80
CA LYS A 37 -19.38 -10.18 -2.94
C LYS A 37 -17.95 -10.43 -3.39
N ASP A 38 -17.12 -9.40 -3.45
CA ASP A 38 -15.77 -9.50 -4.01
C ASP A 38 -14.76 -10.31 -3.18
N PRO A 39 -14.92 -10.50 -1.83
CA PRO A 39 -14.04 -11.39 -1.08
C PRO A 39 -13.94 -12.82 -1.63
N ILE A 40 -14.98 -13.32 -2.32
CA ILE A 40 -14.95 -14.65 -2.96
C ILE A 40 -13.90 -14.76 -4.08
N LYS A 41 -13.46 -13.62 -4.62
CA LYS A 41 -12.46 -13.55 -5.70
C LYS A 41 -11.02 -13.58 -5.16
N PHE A 42 -10.83 -13.55 -3.84
CA PHE A 42 -9.50 -13.46 -3.26
C PHE A 42 -8.72 -14.75 -3.53
N ASN A 43 -7.58 -14.61 -4.21
CA ASN A 43 -6.59 -15.66 -4.24
C ASN A 43 -5.87 -15.75 -2.89
N LEU A 44 -6.29 -16.72 -2.07
CA LEU A 44 -5.66 -17.01 -0.79
C LEU A 44 -4.62 -18.15 -0.89
N VAL A 45 -4.36 -18.65 -2.09
CA VAL A 45 -3.44 -19.75 -2.36
C VAL A 45 -2.36 -19.26 -3.32
N ASN A 46 -1.17 -19.01 -2.79
CA ASN A 46 -0.03 -18.48 -3.57
C ASN A 46 -0.35 -17.18 -4.35
N PRO A 47 -0.87 -16.12 -3.70
CA PRO A 47 -1.03 -14.82 -4.35
C PRO A 47 0.33 -14.19 -4.68
N GLN A 48 0.34 -13.37 -5.73
CA GLN A 48 1.54 -12.62 -6.12
C GLN A 48 2.05 -11.76 -4.97
N LEU A 49 3.35 -11.81 -4.70
CA LEU A 49 4.03 -10.95 -3.74
C LEU A 49 4.69 -9.78 -4.48
N ARG A 50 4.32 -8.54 -4.16
CA ARG A 50 4.76 -7.31 -4.83
C ARG A 50 4.99 -6.19 -3.80
N ASN A 51 5.70 -5.14 -4.18
CA ASN A 51 5.76 -3.87 -3.42
C ASN A 51 5.01 -2.72 -4.10
N THR A 52 4.62 -2.91 -5.37
CA THR A 52 3.87 -1.95 -6.17
C THR A 52 2.78 -2.69 -6.96
N ILE A 53 1.58 -2.13 -7.02
CA ILE A 53 0.45 -2.67 -7.78
C ILE A 53 -0.25 -1.57 -8.56
N GLY A 54 -0.47 -1.79 -9.86
CA GLY A 54 -1.36 -0.94 -10.65
C GLY A 54 -2.81 -1.18 -10.24
N VAL A 55 -3.43 -0.23 -9.54
CA VAL A 55 -4.87 -0.24 -9.31
C VAL A 55 -5.55 -0.01 -10.67
N PRO A 56 -6.44 -0.92 -11.13
CA PRO A 56 -7.01 -0.82 -12.47
C PRO A 56 -7.75 0.50 -12.74
N VAL A 57 -7.77 0.94 -14.00
CA VAL A 57 -8.52 2.11 -14.47
C VAL A 57 -9.99 1.98 -14.06
N GLY A 58 -10.48 2.88 -13.19
CA GLY A 58 -11.85 2.85 -12.69
C GLY A 58 -12.21 1.58 -11.91
N GLY A 59 -11.21 0.92 -11.31
CA GLY A 59 -11.35 -0.35 -10.61
C GLY A 59 -10.76 -0.35 -9.21
N TRP A 60 -10.43 -1.55 -8.73
CA TRP A 60 -9.93 -1.76 -7.38
C TRP A 60 -8.87 -2.87 -7.32
N ALA A 61 -8.06 -2.82 -6.26
CA ALA A 61 -7.10 -3.87 -5.91
C ALA A 61 -7.16 -4.15 -4.41
N VAL A 62 -7.05 -5.42 -4.03
CA VAL A 62 -6.96 -5.82 -2.62
C VAL A 62 -5.57 -6.36 -2.33
N ILE A 63 -4.93 -5.75 -1.34
CA ILE A 63 -3.62 -6.19 -0.86
C ILE A 63 -3.66 -6.58 0.62
N ARG A 64 -2.79 -7.52 1.02
CA ARG A 64 -2.59 -7.93 2.40
C ARG A 64 -1.09 -7.97 2.71
N PHE A 65 -0.70 -7.39 3.82
CA PHE A 65 0.65 -7.45 4.36
C PHE A 65 0.59 -7.59 5.88
N ILE A 66 1.72 -7.96 6.48
CA ILE A 66 1.89 -7.99 7.92
C ILE A 66 2.70 -6.75 8.29
N ALA A 67 2.17 -5.91 9.18
CA ALA A 67 2.86 -4.71 9.66
C ALA A 67 3.87 -5.08 10.76
N ASN A 68 4.94 -5.80 10.39
CA ASN A 68 5.95 -6.34 11.30
C ASN A 68 7.32 -5.65 11.19
N ASN A 69 7.39 -4.47 10.58
CA ASN A 69 8.60 -3.68 10.46
C ASN A 69 8.34 -2.29 11.10
N PRO A 70 8.76 -2.06 12.35
CA PRO A 70 8.58 -0.78 13.04
C PRO A 70 9.21 0.39 12.28
N GLY A 71 8.54 1.53 12.27
CA GLY A 71 9.01 2.72 11.54
C GLY A 71 7.87 3.56 10.97
N VAL A 72 8.23 4.51 10.10
CA VAL A 72 7.29 5.37 9.37
C VAL A 72 7.47 5.11 7.89
N TRP A 73 6.46 4.48 7.27
CA TRP A 73 6.55 3.96 5.91
C TRP A 73 5.54 4.61 4.99
N ILE A 74 6.03 5.34 3.99
CA ILE A 74 5.17 6.00 3.02
C ILE A 74 4.53 4.97 2.07
N MET A 75 3.26 5.17 1.78
CA MET A 75 2.53 4.53 0.69
C MET A 75 2.07 5.61 -0.27
N HIS A 76 2.34 5.45 -1.56
CA HIS A 76 2.02 6.50 -2.53
C HIS A 76 1.80 5.97 -3.95
N CYS A 77 1.19 6.79 -4.79
CA CYS A 77 1.24 6.61 -6.23
C CYS A 77 2.68 6.77 -6.72
N HIS A 78 3.14 5.87 -7.57
CA HIS A 78 4.47 5.90 -8.18
C HIS A 78 4.50 6.68 -9.52
N LEU A 79 3.45 7.47 -9.79
CA LEU A 79 3.48 8.52 -10.80
C LEU A 79 3.99 9.79 -10.13
N ASP A 80 5.16 10.27 -10.57
CA ASP A 80 5.86 11.41 -9.95
C ASP A 80 5.04 12.69 -9.88
N VAL A 81 4.04 12.84 -10.75
CA VAL A 81 3.11 13.98 -10.72
C VAL A 81 2.04 13.85 -9.63
N HIS A 82 1.62 12.62 -9.27
CA HIS A 82 0.57 12.39 -8.27
C HIS A 82 1.09 12.39 -6.83
N LEU A 83 2.35 11.99 -6.60
CA LEU A 83 2.97 12.04 -5.29
C LEU A 83 2.95 13.47 -4.68
N PRO A 84 3.47 14.52 -5.34
CA PRO A 84 3.44 15.89 -4.81
C PRO A 84 2.04 16.51 -4.78
N TRP A 85 1.09 16.00 -5.57
CA TRP A 85 -0.33 16.38 -5.46
C TRP A 85 -1.02 15.78 -4.22
N GLY A 86 -0.35 14.85 -3.54
CA GLY A 86 -0.81 14.30 -2.27
C GLY A 86 -1.47 12.93 -2.36
N LEU A 87 -1.30 12.18 -3.45
CA LEU A 87 -1.76 10.78 -3.52
C LEU A 87 -0.78 9.87 -2.75
N ALA A 88 -0.71 10.11 -1.45
CA ALA A 88 0.20 9.47 -0.51
C ALA A 88 -0.38 9.44 0.91
N THR A 89 0.12 8.52 1.71
CA THR A 89 -0.10 8.43 3.16
C THR A 89 1.11 7.78 3.82
N ALA A 90 1.14 7.71 5.15
CA ALA A 90 2.18 7.01 5.88
C ALA A 90 1.59 6.05 6.90
N PHE A 91 2.19 4.87 7.00
CA PHE A 91 1.93 3.92 8.07
C PHE A 91 2.97 4.13 9.16
N VAL A 92 2.51 4.39 10.38
CA VAL A 92 3.33 4.32 11.59
C VAL A 92 3.15 2.93 12.17
N VAL A 93 4.24 2.15 12.17
CA VAL A 93 4.28 0.82 12.79
C VAL A 93 5.04 0.95 14.09
N GLU A 94 4.32 0.73 15.19
CA GLU A 94 4.87 0.84 16.54
C GLU A 94 5.85 -0.29 16.86
N ASN A 95 6.65 -0.10 17.90
CA ASN A 95 7.56 -1.11 18.39
C ASN A 95 6.78 -2.33 18.91
N GLY A 96 7.31 -3.51 18.62
CA GLY A 96 6.87 -4.77 19.20
C GLY A 96 7.54 -5.06 20.55
N PRO A 97 7.36 -6.28 21.07
CA PRO A 97 7.80 -6.65 22.42
C PRO A 97 9.29 -7.04 22.53
N THR A 98 10.01 -7.14 21.42
CA THR A 98 11.42 -7.57 21.37
C THR A 98 12.33 -6.48 20.81
N GLU A 99 13.64 -6.57 21.12
CA GLU A 99 14.65 -5.68 20.54
C GLU A 99 14.65 -5.72 19.01
N ASP A 100 14.54 -6.91 18.40
CA ASP A 100 14.45 -7.08 16.93
C ASP A 100 13.21 -6.41 16.32
N SER A 101 12.16 -6.20 17.12
CA SER A 101 10.94 -5.49 16.74
C SER A 101 10.90 -4.06 17.30
N THR A 102 12.04 -3.47 17.61
CA THR A 102 12.14 -2.09 18.11
C THR A 102 12.91 -1.24 17.11
N LEU A 103 12.35 -0.09 16.73
CA LEU A 103 13.03 0.86 15.86
C LEU A 103 14.30 1.41 16.55
N PRO A 104 15.49 1.38 15.91
CA PRO A 104 16.70 1.95 16.48
C PRO A 104 16.61 3.48 16.57
N PRO A 105 17.44 4.12 17.42
CA PRO A 105 17.51 5.58 17.46
C PRO A 105 17.99 6.15 16.11
N PRO A 106 17.63 7.41 15.78
CA PRO A 106 18.10 8.04 14.55
C PRO A 106 19.64 8.11 14.48
N PRO A 107 20.23 8.01 13.28
CA PRO A 107 21.66 8.22 13.07
C PRO A 107 22.12 9.61 13.53
N ALA A 108 23.35 9.71 14.05
CA ALA A 108 23.91 10.96 14.58
C ALA A 108 24.10 12.06 13.50
N ASP A 109 24.16 11.67 12.23
CA ASP A 109 24.32 12.52 11.06
C ASP A 109 23.01 12.78 10.30
N LEU A 110 21.84 12.47 10.90
CA LEU A 110 20.55 12.77 10.31
C LEU A 110 20.45 14.27 9.92
N PRO A 111 20.11 14.60 8.67
CA PRO A 111 19.96 15.99 8.24
C PRO A 111 18.96 16.77 9.10
N ARG A 112 19.27 18.05 9.36
CA ARG A 112 18.37 18.94 10.09
C ARG A 112 17.23 19.40 9.19
N CYS A 113 16.04 19.51 9.78
CA CYS A 113 14.86 20.11 9.15
C CYS A 113 15.03 21.60 8.88
#